data_AF-A0A835H1S3-F1
#
_entry.id   AF-A0A835H1S3-F1
#
_cell.length_a   1.000
_cell.length_b   1.000
_cell.length_c   1.000
_cell.angle_alpha   90.00
_cell.angle_beta   90.00
_cell.angle_gamma   90.00
#
_symmetry.space_group_name_H-M   'P 1'
#
loop_
_entity.id
_entity.type
_entity.pdbx_description
1 polymer ?
#
loop_
_entity_poly.entity_id
_entity_poly.type
_entity_poly.pdbx_seq_one_letter_code
_entity_poly.pdbx_strand_id
1 'polypeptide(L)'
;MQELGMEEIRKRAGADDKPLRMVKTILHELCKLRGTAIKGHLSMVPTDMEPQPIVLAYIDLNLQTLASAGMLTPTDPVGQTHSGDSANTSPSPAKHSAYAQLKVDIFSQLQNASEAFRASNSGTFPIKHRKVIMKAF
;
A
#
# COMPACT_ATOMS: atom_id res chain seq x y z
N MET A 1 11.74 -2.33 38.16
CA MET A 1 10.78 -1.52 37.38
C MET A 1 11.18 -1.45 35.90
N GLN A 2 11.27 -2.58 35.19
CA GLN A 2 11.57 -2.62 33.74
C GLN A 2 10.65 -3.58 32.96
N GLU A 3 9.85 -4.39 33.66
CA GLU A 3 9.05 -5.48 33.10
C GLU A 3 7.71 -5.00 32.51
N LEU A 4 7.14 -3.92 33.07
CA LEU A 4 5.88 -3.31 32.61
C LEU A 4 5.97 -2.72 31.19
N GLY A 5 7.16 -2.31 30.74
CA GLY A 5 7.34 -1.71 29.41
C GLY A 5 7.36 -2.73 28.26
N MET A 6 7.96 -3.91 28.48
CA MET A 6 8.05 -4.96 27.45
C MET A 6 6.69 -5.63 27.19
N GLU A 7 5.90 -5.84 28.24
CA GLU A 7 4.55 -6.43 28.13
C GLU A 7 3.60 -5.50 27.35
N GLU A 8 3.69 -4.19 27.59
CA GLU A 8 2.93 -3.15 26.91
C GLU A 8 3.33 -3.02 25.42
N ILE A 9 4.63 -3.15 25.11
CA ILE A 9 5.15 -3.21 23.73
C ILE A 9 4.65 -4.46 23.02
N ARG A 10 4.69 -5.63 23.66
CA ARG A 10 4.13 -6.89 23.12
C ARG A 10 2.62 -6.81 22.87
N LYS A 11 1.88 -6.14 23.76
CA LYS A 11 0.43 -5.95 23.64
C LYS A 11 0.06 -5.00 22.51
N ARG A 12 0.86 -3.94 22.28
CA ARG A 12 0.63 -2.94 21.21
C ARG A 12 1.15 -3.36 19.84
N ALA A 13 2.19 -4.20 19.76
CA ALA A 13 2.74 -4.69 18.48
C ALA A 13 1.86 -5.74 17.77
N GLY A 14 0.81 -6.26 18.42
CA GLY A 14 0.08 -7.44 17.95
C GLY A 14 -1.42 -7.27 17.70
N ALA A 15 -2.12 -6.41 18.43
CA ALA A 15 -3.58 -6.52 18.55
C ALA A 15 -4.39 -5.70 17.52
N ASP A 16 -3.98 -4.46 17.21
CA ASP A 16 -4.78 -3.55 16.37
C ASP A 16 -4.35 -3.44 14.90
N ASP A 17 -3.20 -4.02 14.54
CA ASP A 17 -2.77 -4.11 13.13
C ASP A 17 -3.47 -5.22 12.36
N LYS A 18 -4.24 -6.10 13.00
CA LYS A 18 -4.74 -7.32 12.33
C LYS A 18 -5.57 -7.00 11.08
N PRO A 19 -6.53 -6.05 11.08
CA PRO A 19 -7.25 -5.68 9.86
C PRO A 19 -6.33 -5.03 8.80
N LEU A 20 -5.41 -4.15 9.20
CA LEU A 20 -4.48 -3.49 8.28
C LEU A 20 -3.46 -4.48 7.67
N ARG A 21 -2.99 -5.43 8.46
CA ARG A 21 -2.13 -6.55 8.04
C ARG A 21 -2.88 -7.44 7.07
N MET A 22 -4.15 -7.75 7.34
CA MET A 22 -5.00 -8.48 6.40
C MET A 22 -5.14 -7.73 5.08
N VAL A 23 -5.46 -6.44 5.10
CA VAL A 23 -5.59 -5.61 3.90
C VAL A 23 -4.27 -5.58 3.11
N LYS A 24 -3.13 -5.37 3.79
CA LYS A 24 -1.80 -5.37 3.16
C LYS A 24 -1.49 -6.72 2.51
N THR A 25 -1.72 -7.82 3.22
CA THR A 25 -1.48 -9.18 2.72
C THR A 25 -2.37 -9.49 1.53
N ILE A 26 -3.67 -9.20 1.62
CA ILE A 26 -4.62 -9.43 0.52
C ILE A 26 -4.21 -8.62 -0.71
N LEU A 27 -3.92 -7.33 -0.56
CA LEU A 27 -3.52 -6.47 -1.68
C LEU A 27 -2.22 -6.95 -2.33
N HIS A 28 -1.24 -7.39 -1.53
CA HIS A 28 0.01 -7.95 -2.04
C HIS A 28 -0.22 -9.22 -2.86
N GLU A 29 -1.01 -10.16 -2.33
CA GLU A 29 -1.32 -11.41 -3.03
C GLU A 29 -2.12 -11.17 -4.32
N LEU A 30 -3.06 -10.22 -4.33
CA LEU A 30 -3.75 -9.82 -5.56
C LEU A 30 -2.79 -9.25 -6.60
N CYS A 31 -1.84 -8.39 -6.20
CA CYS A 31 -0.80 -7.88 -7.09
C CYS A 31 0.11 -9.00 -7.63
N LYS A 32 0.44 -10.00 -6.80
CA LYS A 32 1.22 -11.17 -7.22
C LYS A 32 0.46 -12.00 -8.26
N LEU A 33 -0.84 -12.23 -8.06
CA LEU A 33 -1.68 -13.04 -8.95
C LEU A 33 -1.98 -12.34 -10.28
N ARG A 34 -2.19 -11.02 -10.28
CA ARG A 34 -2.64 -10.27 -11.48
C ARG A 34 -1.55 -9.46 -12.16
N GLY A 35 -0.42 -9.24 -11.49
CA GLY A 35 0.63 -8.34 -11.99
C GLY A 35 0.06 -6.96 -12.35
N THR A 36 0.59 -6.36 -13.41
CA THR A 36 0.18 -5.03 -13.89
C THR A 36 -1.29 -4.96 -14.32
N ALA A 37 -1.91 -6.10 -14.69
CA ALA A 37 -3.31 -6.16 -15.10
C ALA A 37 -4.27 -5.78 -13.96
N ILE A 38 -3.82 -5.78 -12.69
CA ILE A 38 -4.66 -5.37 -11.55
C ILE A 38 -5.19 -3.93 -11.70
N LYS A 39 -4.46 -3.04 -12.38
CA LYS A 39 -4.91 -1.66 -12.62
C LYS A 39 -6.20 -1.58 -13.44
N GLY A 40 -6.50 -2.59 -14.26
CA GLY A 40 -7.77 -2.69 -14.99
C GLY A 40 -8.94 -3.23 -14.17
N HIS A 41 -8.74 -3.61 -12.91
CA HIS A 41 -9.74 -4.26 -12.05
C HIS A 41 -10.23 -3.36 -10.90
N LEU A 42 -10.17 -2.03 -11.07
CA LEU A 42 -10.44 -1.05 -10.03
C LEU A 42 -11.79 -0.31 -10.21
N SER A 43 -12.80 -0.96 -10.79
CA SER A 43 -14.09 -0.33 -11.16
C SER A 43 -14.87 0.30 -9.99
N MET A 44 -14.60 -0.12 -8.75
CA MET A 44 -15.20 0.46 -7.53
C MET A 44 -14.34 1.54 -6.88
N VAL A 45 -13.12 1.75 -7.36
CA VAL A 45 -12.20 2.77 -6.84
C VAL A 45 -12.39 4.04 -7.67
N PRO A 46 -12.67 5.20 -7.06
CA PRO A 46 -12.84 6.44 -7.80
C PRO A 46 -11.48 6.99 -8.26
N THR A 47 -10.96 6.48 -9.39
CA THR A 47 -9.62 6.80 -9.90
C THR A 47 -9.47 8.23 -10.41
N ASP A 48 -10.57 8.89 -10.75
CA ASP A 48 -10.57 10.20 -11.41
C ASP A 48 -10.72 11.37 -10.41
N MET A 49 -10.78 11.06 -9.11
CA MET A 49 -10.91 12.07 -8.05
C MET A 49 -9.54 12.54 -7.58
N GLU A 50 -9.45 13.83 -7.22
CA GLU A 50 -8.29 14.40 -6.52
C GLU A 50 -8.65 14.69 -5.05
N PRO A 51 -7.84 14.25 -4.07
CA PRO A 51 -6.61 13.47 -4.23
C PRO A 51 -6.85 12.04 -4.72
N GLN A 52 -5.93 11.50 -5.53
CA GLN A 52 -6.03 10.11 -5.99
C GLN A 52 -6.11 9.11 -4.82
N PRO A 53 -6.91 8.04 -4.95
CA PRO A 53 -7.02 7.02 -3.91
C PRO A 53 -5.66 6.38 -3.56
N ILE A 54 -5.32 6.36 -2.28
CA ILE A 54 -4.02 5.85 -1.77
C ILE A 54 -3.73 4.40 -2.18
N VAL A 55 -4.76 3.60 -2.46
CA VAL A 55 -4.62 2.21 -2.94
C VAL A 55 -3.81 2.11 -4.23
N LEU A 56 -3.84 3.13 -5.11
CA LEU A 56 -3.07 3.15 -6.35
C LEU A 56 -1.57 3.18 -6.08
N ALA A 57 -1.13 4.00 -5.11
CA ALA A 57 0.26 4.06 -4.68
C ALA A 57 0.72 2.72 -4.08
N TYR A 58 -0.16 2.02 -3.35
CA TYR A 58 0.16 0.69 -2.81
C TYR A 58 0.24 -0.40 -3.88
N ILE A 59 -0.60 -0.34 -4.91
CA ILE A 59 -0.51 -1.23 -6.07
C ILE A 59 0.84 -1.02 -6.75
N ASP A 60 1.22 0.23 -7.02
CA ASP A 60 2.51 0.53 -7.65
C ASP A 60 3.69 0.04 -6.80
N LEU A 61 3.65 0.28 -5.48
CA LEU A 61 4.67 -0.19 -4.55
C LEU A 61 4.78 -1.73 -4.54
N ASN A 62 3.65 -2.43 -4.50
CA ASN A 62 3.62 -3.89 -4.47
C ASN A 62 4.16 -4.47 -5.79
N LEU A 63 3.71 -3.95 -6.94
CA LEU A 63 4.19 -4.40 -8.24
C LEU A 63 5.69 -4.20 -8.41
N GLN A 64 6.23 -3.05 -7.98
CA GLN A 64 7.67 -2.80 -8.02
C GLN A 64 8.45 -3.73 -7.10
N THR A 65 7.92 -4.01 -5.90
CA THR A 65 8.55 -4.94 -4.95
C THR A 65 8.56 -6.37 -5.51
N LEU A 66 7.44 -6.82 -6.07
CA LEU A 66 7.31 -8.14 -6.69
C LEU A 66 8.20 -8.27 -7.94
N ALA A 67 8.26 -7.23 -8.77
CA ALA A 67 9.16 -7.18 -9.93
C ALA A 67 10.63 -7.29 -9.49
N SER A 68 11.02 -6.53 -8.46
CA SER A 68 12.37 -6.56 -7.89
C SER A 68 12.73 -7.94 -7.31
N ALA A 69 11.74 -8.68 -6.82
CA ALA A 69 11.89 -10.03 -6.29
C ALA A 69 11.79 -11.13 -7.36
N GLY A 70 11.55 -10.79 -8.63
CA GLY A 70 11.31 -11.78 -9.69
C GLY A 70 10.04 -12.62 -9.50
N MET A 71 9.09 -12.12 -8.70
CA MET A 71 7.87 -12.84 -8.30
C MET A 71 6.67 -12.56 -9.20
N LEU A 72 6.79 -11.64 -10.16
CA LEU A 72 5.79 -11.44 -11.19
C LEU A 72 6.01 -12.50 -12.27
N THR A 73 5.17 -13.53 -12.27
CA THR A 73 5.06 -14.41 -13.43
C THR A 73 4.49 -13.60 -14.58
N PRO A 74 5.07 -13.65 -15.80
CA PRO A 74 4.36 -13.23 -16.99
C PRO A 74 3.06 -14.02 -17.01
N THR A 75 1.92 -13.35 -16.88
CA THR A 75 0.64 -14.02 -17.14
C THR A 75 0.62 -14.31 -18.63
N ASP A 76 0.99 -15.54 -19.01
CA ASP A 76 0.84 -16.02 -20.37
C ASP A 76 -0.61 -15.78 -20.80
N PRO A 77 -0.85 -15.24 -22.01
CA PRO A 77 -2.19 -15.08 -22.52
C PRO A 77 -2.80 -16.47 -22.68
N VAL A 78 -3.94 -16.71 -22.04
CA VAL A 78 -4.73 -17.90 -22.30
C VAL A 78 -5.15 -17.85 -23.78
N GLY A 79 -4.48 -18.65 -24.62
CA GLY A 79 -4.87 -18.96 -25.99
C GLY A 79 -4.57 -17.93 -27.09
N GLN A 80 -3.54 -18.27 -27.89
CA GLN A 80 -3.46 -18.13 -29.36
C GLN A 80 -3.28 -16.74 -30.01
N THR A 81 -2.05 -16.38 -30.41
CA THR A 81 -1.47 -16.61 -31.75
C THR A 81 -0.18 -15.78 -31.99
N HIS A 82 0.90 -16.49 -32.34
CA HIS A 82 2.15 -16.16 -33.04
C HIS A 82 2.76 -14.72 -33.12
N SER A 83 4.10 -14.73 -33.10
CA SER A 83 5.06 -13.80 -33.73
C SER A 83 5.72 -12.72 -32.86
N GLY A 84 7.00 -12.95 -32.53
CA GLY A 84 8.09 -12.11 -33.07
C GLY A 84 8.62 -10.96 -32.21
N ASP A 85 9.84 -11.18 -31.71
CA ASP A 85 11.00 -10.28 -31.75
C ASP A 85 11.41 -9.42 -30.53
N SER A 86 12.72 -9.29 -30.46
CA SER A 86 13.64 -8.90 -29.39
C SER A 86 13.71 -7.38 -29.18
N ALA A 87 14.05 -6.93 -27.96
CA ALA A 87 15.14 -5.96 -27.74
C ALA A 87 15.35 -5.58 -26.25
N ASN A 88 16.63 -5.54 -25.93
CA ASN A 88 17.35 -5.20 -24.70
C ASN A 88 17.18 -3.73 -24.25
N THR A 89 17.01 -3.44 -22.95
CA THR A 89 17.35 -2.10 -22.38
C THR A 89 17.85 -2.16 -20.93
N SER A 90 19.00 -1.52 -20.68
CA SER A 90 19.69 -1.40 -19.39
C SER A 90 19.08 -0.32 -18.48
N PRO A 91 19.14 -0.43 -17.13
CA PRO A 91 18.56 0.58 -16.24
C PRO A 91 19.55 1.72 -15.89
N SER A 92 19.04 2.97 -15.95
CA SER A 92 19.74 4.21 -15.59
C SER A 92 19.64 4.52 -14.07
N PRO A 93 20.70 5.00 -13.40
CA PRO A 93 20.80 5.05 -11.93
C PRO A 93 20.06 6.21 -11.22
N ALA A 94 19.50 7.19 -11.95
CA ALA A 94 18.94 8.40 -11.34
C ALA A 94 17.57 8.25 -10.65
N LYS A 95 16.86 7.12 -10.85
CA LYS A 95 15.50 6.91 -10.32
C LYS A 95 15.44 6.37 -8.88
N HIS A 96 16.56 5.88 -8.34
CA HIS A 96 16.59 5.22 -7.03
C HIS A 96 16.40 6.19 -5.85
N SER A 97 16.91 7.43 -5.94
CA SER A 97 16.84 8.41 -4.85
C SER A 97 15.44 9.01 -4.66
N ALA A 98 14.77 9.39 -5.75
CA ALA A 98 13.40 9.91 -5.67
C ALA A 98 12.43 8.86 -5.13
N TYR A 99 12.66 7.59 -5.48
CA TYR A 99 11.87 6.47 -5.00
C TYR A 99 12.12 6.15 -3.52
N ALA A 100 13.37 6.24 -3.06
CA ALA A 100 13.68 6.10 -1.64
C ALA A 100 12.99 7.19 -0.80
N GLN A 101 12.94 8.43 -1.31
CA GLN A 101 12.24 9.53 -0.65
C GLN A 101 10.73 9.29 -0.58
N LEU A 102 10.10 8.87 -1.69
CA LEU A 102 8.67 8.53 -1.72
C LEU A 102 8.30 7.42 -0.72
N LYS A 103 9.17 6.41 -0.55
CA LYS A 103 8.98 5.36 0.45
C LYS A 103 8.96 5.90 1.87
N VAL A 104 9.89 6.81 2.20
CA VAL A 104 9.97 7.45 3.52
C VAL A 104 8.71 8.29 3.76
N ASP A 105 8.30 9.10 2.78
CA ASP A 105 7.14 9.99 2.91
C ASP A 105 5.84 9.22 3.12
N ILE A 106 5.62 8.12 2.38
CA ILE A 106 4.43 7.25 2.54
C ILE A 106 4.42 6.59 3.93
N PHE A 107 5.58 6.09 4.39
CA PHE A 107 5.69 5.49 5.70
C PHE A 107 5.38 6.51 6.81
N SER A 108 5.91 7.73 6.70
CA SER A 108 5.60 8.81 7.63
C SER A 108 4.12 9.21 7.61
N GLN A 109 3.48 9.28 6.44
CA GLN A 109 2.05 9.57 6.34
C GLN A 109 1.18 8.50 7.00
N LEU A 110 1.51 7.21 6.83
CA LEU A 110 0.83 6.12 7.52
C LEU A 110 0.95 6.20 9.03
N GLN A 111 2.17 6.49 9.51
CA GLN A 111 2.41 6.62 10.94
C GLN A 111 1.61 7.79 11.52
N ASN A 112 1.60 8.94 10.85
CA ASN A 112 0.83 10.11 11.26
C ASN A 112 -0.69 9.84 11.25
N ALA A 113 -1.20 9.14 10.23
CA ALA A 113 -2.62 8.78 10.15
C ALA A 113 -3.03 7.81 11.28
N SER A 114 -2.16 6.84 11.58
CA SER A 114 -2.36 5.92 12.69
C SER A 114 -2.38 6.64 14.04
N GLU A 115 -1.50 7.63 14.24
CA GLU A 115 -1.46 8.45 15.46
C GLU A 115 -2.70 9.34 15.59
N ALA A 116 -3.16 9.96 14.50
CA ALA A 116 -4.37 10.78 14.47
C ALA A 116 -5.63 9.95 14.77
N PHE A 117 -5.71 8.72 14.27
CA PHE A 117 -6.78 7.78 14.58
C PHE A 117 -6.76 7.38 16.05
N ARG A 118 -5.56 7.08 16.60
CA ARG A 118 -5.38 6.76 18.02
C ARG A 118 -5.81 7.92 18.93
N ALA A 119 -5.46 9.15 18.58
CA ALA A 119 -5.86 10.37 19.30
C ALA A 119 -7.38 10.64 19.20
N SER A 120 -8.01 10.25 18.09
CA SER A 120 -9.46 10.38 17.89
C SER A 120 -10.25 9.36 18.74
N ASN A 121 -9.68 8.18 18.99
CA ASN A 121 -10.28 7.13 19.84
C ASN A 121 -9.98 7.29 21.34
N SER A 122 -9.00 8.10 21.74
CA SER A 122 -8.73 8.43 23.15
C SER A 122 -9.70 9.46 23.75
N GLY A 123 -10.71 9.92 23.00
CA GLY A 123 -11.81 10.73 23.53
C GLY A 123 -11.46 12.19 23.85
N THR A 124 -10.32 12.70 23.40
CA THR A 124 -9.78 14.00 23.82
C THR A 124 -10.21 15.21 22.98
N PHE A 125 -11.18 15.10 22.05
CA PHE A 125 -11.73 16.28 21.36
C PHE A 125 -13.26 16.24 21.16
N PRO A 126 -13.96 17.39 21.30
CA PRO A 126 -15.41 17.47 21.30
C PRO A 126 -16.02 17.14 19.92
N ILE A 127 -17.17 16.47 20.00
CA ILE A 127 -17.95 15.74 18.98
C ILE A 127 -18.27 16.52 17.69
N LYS A 128 -17.99 17.83 17.61
CA LYS A 128 -18.33 18.68 16.44
C LYS A 128 -17.45 18.49 15.21
N HIS A 129 -16.30 17.82 15.30
CA HIS A 129 -15.41 17.60 14.14
C HIS A 129 -15.54 16.21 13.48
N ARG A 130 -16.38 15.31 14.02
CA ARG A 130 -16.60 13.97 13.43
C ARG A 130 -17.21 14.02 12.02
N LYS A 131 -17.87 15.12 11.64
CA LYS A 131 -18.43 15.31 10.29
C LYS A 131 -17.39 15.62 9.21
N VAL A 132 -16.17 16.03 9.57
CA VAL A 132 -15.14 16.34 8.56
C VAL A 132 -14.41 15.06 8.12
N ILE A 133 -14.22 14.10 9.03
CA ILE A 133 -13.51 12.84 8.74
C ILE A 133 -14.38 11.85 7.96
N MET A 134 -15.72 11.89 8.10
CA MET A 134 -16.64 11.07 7.30
C MET A 134 -16.97 11.64 5.91
N LYS A 135 -16.40 12.78 5.51
CA LYS A 135 -16.50 13.30 4.13
C LYS A 135 -15.31 12.89 3.24
N ALA A 136 -14.39 12.09 3.79
CA ALA A 136 -13.23 11.55 3.09
C ALA A 136 -13.35 10.03 2.81
N PHE A 137 -14.56 9.46 3.02
CA PHE A 137 -14.93 8.14 2.54
C PHE A 137 -16.12 8.26 1.59
#